data_AF-A0A6J6KXR1-F1
#
_entry.id   AF-A0A6J6KXR1-F1
#
_cell.length_a   1.000
_cell.length_b   1.000
_cell.length_c   1.000
_cell.angle_alpha   90.00
_cell.angle_beta   90.00
_cell.angle_gamma   90.00
#
_symmetry.space_group_name_H-M   'P 1'
#
loop_
_entity.id
_entity.type
_entity.pdbx_description
1 polymer ?
#
loop_
_entity_poly.entity_id
_entity_poly.type
_entity_poly.pdbx_seq_one_letter_code
_entity_poly.pdbx_strand_id
1 'polypeptide(L)'
;MKFADYAFAKSHAYGYGLISYQTAYLKAHFPVEYMACLLTSVKTNYEKAATYLSDARTSNITVLTPDINKSGINFEPVVVDGVTKIAFGLSGIRNVGEALVGLVVQHRNEHGPFESFYDFAERVPEQVLNKRAVESLIKAGAFDNLGHPRKGLLAVFESVIDTTMARRRERDQGVMSLFGDLGETAEGFSERQVIPDLQFDKAEQLKFEKEMLGLYVSDHPLMGIEGALRRRVDCSIPDALESADGAFVVIGGIINNLKRRYTRKGDQMATFDLEDLQGSIEVTVFPKTLEKFGHQLVDDIIVSVKGRLDRRDDSRVGFMAMDVTVLEGLRVLQEALHIKVAAQAITETMIDDLKATLSEHPGSSPVFLHVAGDKALRLSSEFDVNLDRVIGQLRATFGDAAYIA
;
A
#
# COMPACT_ATOMS: atom_id res chain seq x y z
N MET A 1 -50.54 8.56 7.44
CA MET A 1 -49.44 9.52 7.62
C MET A 1 -49.74 10.76 6.81
N LYS A 2 -49.57 11.98 7.37
CA LYS A 2 -49.80 13.22 6.63
C LYS A 2 -48.47 13.67 6.02
N PHE A 3 -48.49 14.13 4.76
CA PHE A 3 -47.29 14.60 4.03
C PHE A 3 -46.49 15.67 4.80
N ALA A 4 -47.18 16.54 5.54
CA ALA A 4 -46.57 17.58 6.36
C ALA A 4 -45.62 17.03 7.44
N ASP A 5 -45.84 15.80 7.92
CA ASP A 5 -45.02 15.15 8.95
C ASP A 5 -43.60 14.80 8.41
N TYR A 6 -43.42 14.77 7.08
CA TYR A 6 -42.18 14.44 6.38
C TYR A 6 -41.72 15.52 5.39
N ALA A 7 -42.38 16.69 5.39
CA ALA A 7 -42.06 17.77 4.47
C ALA A 7 -40.73 18.45 4.87
N PHE A 8 -39.78 18.52 3.93
CA PHE A 8 -38.46 19.12 4.17
C PHE A 8 -38.35 20.52 3.59
N ALA A 9 -37.58 21.40 4.24
CA ALA A 9 -37.36 22.76 3.79
C ALA A 9 -36.58 22.79 2.46
N LYS A 10 -37.24 23.18 1.36
CA LYS A 10 -36.64 23.21 0.02
C LYS A 10 -35.40 24.10 -0.08
N SER A 11 -35.37 25.24 0.64
CA SER A 11 -34.21 26.14 0.66
C SER A 11 -32.97 25.46 1.23
N HIS A 12 -33.13 24.71 2.33
CA HIS A 12 -32.04 23.95 2.95
C HIS A 12 -31.60 22.79 2.04
N ALA A 13 -32.55 22.03 1.47
CA ALA A 13 -32.23 20.94 0.54
C ALA A 13 -31.48 21.42 -0.71
N TYR A 14 -31.84 22.58 -1.25
CA TYR A 14 -31.15 23.15 -2.42
C TYR A 14 -29.67 23.46 -2.13
N GLY A 15 -29.36 24.02 -0.95
CA GLY A 15 -27.99 24.33 -0.55
C GLY A 15 -27.09 23.09 -0.53
N TYR A 16 -27.50 22.02 0.16
CA TYR A 16 -26.75 20.76 0.20
C TYR A 16 -26.74 20.02 -1.14
N GLY A 17 -27.84 20.09 -1.89
CA GLY A 17 -27.95 19.50 -3.21
C GLY A 17 -26.93 20.10 -4.20
N LEU A 18 -26.72 21.41 -4.16
CA LEU A 18 -25.71 22.08 -4.99
C LEU A 18 -24.28 21.61 -4.68
N ILE A 19 -23.91 21.54 -3.40
CA ILE A 19 -22.59 21.04 -2.98
C ILE A 19 -22.40 19.57 -3.38
N SER A 20 -23.44 18.75 -3.23
CA SER A 20 -23.41 17.33 -3.62
C SER A 20 -23.19 17.19 -5.13
N TYR A 21 -23.90 18.00 -5.94
CA TYR A 21 -23.72 18.03 -7.40
C TYR A 21 -22.32 18.49 -7.79
N GLN A 22 -21.79 19.56 -7.18
CA GLN A 22 -20.43 20.05 -7.45
C GLN A 22 -19.37 18.99 -7.10
N THR A 23 -19.53 18.30 -5.98
CA THR A 23 -18.64 17.21 -5.56
C THR A 23 -18.68 16.06 -6.56
N ALA A 24 -19.88 15.65 -6.99
CA ALA A 24 -20.05 14.61 -7.99
C ALA A 24 -19.46 15.00 -9.36
N TYR A 25 -19.62 16.26 -9.76
CA TYR A 25 -19.03 16.80 -10.99
C TYR A 25 -17.49 16.72 -10.96
N LEU A 26 -16.87 17.15 -9.86
CA LEU A 26 -15.41 17.06 -9.69
C LEU A 26 -14.93 15.60 -9.71
N LYS A 27 -15.64 14.69 -9.02
CA LYS A 27 -15.29 13.27 -9.03
C LYS A 27 -15.40 12.65 -10.44
N ALA A 28 -16.36 13.09 -11.25
CA ALA A 28 -16.58 12.56 -12.59
C ALA A 28 -15.58 13.10 -13.63
N HIS A 29 -15.20 14.37 -13.54
CA HIS A 29 -14.37 15.04 -14.55
C HIS A 29 -12.89 15.22 -14.15
N PHE A 30 -12.59 15.25 -12.86
CA PHE A 30 -11.25 15.45 -12.30
C PHE A 30 -10.98 14.41 -11.18
N PRO A 31 -11.06 13.10 -11.50
CA PRO A 31 -11.04 12.05 -10.47
C PRO A 31 -9.73 12.00 -9.69
N VAL A 32 -8.59 12.28 -10.34
CA VAL A 32 -7.26 12.22 -9.71
C VAL A 32 -7.04 13.39 -8.77
N GLU A 33 -7.37 14.60 -9.22
CA GLU A 33 -7.31 15.83 -8.42
C GLU A 33 -8.28 15.76 -7.24
N TYR A 34 -9.50 15.27 -7.48
CA TYR A 34 -10.51 15.06 -6.45
C TYR A 34 -10.00 14.09 -5.37
N MET A 35 -9.41 12.96 -5.80
CA MET A 35 -8.86 11.97 -4.88
C MET A 35 -7.65 12.49 -4.10
N ALA A 36 -6.77 13.26 -4.73
CA ALA A 36 -5.65 13.92 -4.05
C ALA A 36 -6.13 14.91 -2.96
N CYS A 37 -7.19 15.67 -3.24
CA CYS A 37 -7.83 16.55 -2.26
C CYS A 37 -8.45 15.76 -1.10
N LEU A 38 -9.12 14.64 -1.37
CA LEU A 38 -9.68 13.79 -0.32
C LEU A 38 -8.58 13.23 0.59
N LEU A 39 -7.52 12.66 0.01
CA LEU A 39 -6.36 12.15 0.77
C LEU A 39 -5.71 13.24 1.62
N THR A 40 -5.56 14.46 1.07
CA THR A 40 -5.05 15.62 1.80
C THR A 40 -5.95 15.98 2.99
N SER A 41 -7.27 15.91 2.84
CA SER A 41 -8.21 16.25 3.91
C SER A 41 -8.15 15.31 5.12
N VAL A 42 -7.70 14.07 4.92
CA VAL A 42 -7.58 13.05 5.97
C VAL A 42 -6.14 12.62 6.22
N LYS A 43 -5.14 13.41 5.79
CA LYS A 43 -3.71 13.06 5.90
C LYS A 43 -3.22 12.76 7.33
N THR A 44 -3.95 13.22 8.35
CA THR A 44 -3.68 12.94 9.77
C THR A 44 -4.49 11.78 10.34
N ASN A 45 -5.46 11.24 9.59
CA ASN A 45 -6.31 10.11 9.96
C ASN A 45 -6.03 8.93 9.03
N TYR A 46 -5.10 8.07 9.46
CA TYR A 46 -4.64 6.92 8.69
C TYR A 46 -5.75 5.90 8.38
N GLU A 47 -6.73 5.72 9.27
CA GLU A 47 -7.87 4.82 9.04
C GLU A 47 -8.70 5.28 7.83
N LYS A 48 -9.02 6.58 7.77
CA LYS A 48 -9.76 7.16 6.63
C LYS A 48 -8.91 7.24 5.36
N ALA A 49 -7.61 7.51 5.50
CA ALA A 49 -6.69 7.54 4.37
C ALA A 49 -6.60 6.17 3.69
N ALA A 50 -6.57 5.08 4.46
CA ALA A 50 -6.59 3.72 3.91
C ALA A 50 -7.84 3.44 3.06
N THR A 51 -9.03 3.88 3.53
CA THR A 51 -10.27 3.76 2.76
C THR A 51 -10.19 4.50 1.42
N TYR A 52 -9.72 5.75 1.41
CA TYR A 52 -9.62 6.51 0.16
C TYR A 52 -8.55 5.97 -0.79
N LEU A 53 -7.49 5.35 -0.29
CA LEU A 53 -6.51 4.68 -1.14
C LEU A 53 -7.05 3.39 -1.76
N SER A 54 -7.86 2.64 -1.02
CA SER A 54 -8.63 1.53 -1.58
C SER A 54 -9.57 2.02 -2.70
N ASP A 55 -10.29 3.13 -2.47
CA ASP A 55 -11.16 3.73 -3.50
C ASP A 55 -10.36 4.20 -4.72
N ALA A 56 -9.18 4.79 -4.51
CA ALA A 56 -8.27 5.20 -5.57
C ALA A 56 -7.84 3.98 -6.40
N ARG A 57 -7.45 2.88 -5.76
CA ARG A 57 -7.08 1.63 -6.43
C ARG A 57 -8.23 1.04 -7.24
N THR A 58 -9.42 1.00 -6.67
CA THR A 58 -10.63 0.51 -7.36
C THR A 58 -10.98 1.39 -8.56
N SER A 59 -10.61 2.67 -8.51
CA SER A 59 -10.77 3.64 -9.61
C SER A 59 -9.58 3.66 -10.59
N ASN A 60 -8.63 2.72 -10.50
CA ASN A 60 -7.39 2.68 -11.28
C ASN A 60 -6.49 3.93 -11.14
N ILE A 61 -6.58 4.64 -10.02
CA ILE A 61 -5.75 5.80 -9.70
C ILE A 61 -4.56 5.31 -8.86
N THR A 62 -3.36 5.45 -9.39
CA THR A 62 -2.13 5.03 -8.70
C THR A 62 -1.63 6.14 -7.78
N VAL A 63 -1.35 5.78 -6.52
CA VAL A 63 -0.67 6.65 -5.56
C VAL A 63 0.77 6.19 -5.42
N LEU A 64 1.72 7.09 -5.67
CA LEU A 64 3.16 6.86 -5.59
C LEU A 64 3.64 7.03 -4.16
N THR A 65 4.73 6.36 -3.80
CA THR A 65 5.47 6.64 -2.56
C THR A 65 5.96 8.09 -2.51
N PRO A 66 6.24 8.63 -1.32
CA PRO A 66 6.82 9.96 -1.22
C PRO A 66 8.20 10.01 -1.91
N ASP A 67 8.53 11.17 -2.47
CA ASP A 67 9.82 11.46 -3.09
C ASP A 67 10.22 12.89 -2.74
N ILE A 68 11.40 13.09 -2.18
CA ILE A 68 11.91 14.40 -1.76
C ILE A 68 11.95 15.42 -2.91
N ASN A 69 12.16 14.95 -4.14
CA ASN A 69 12.27 15.78 -5.34
C ASN A 69 10.95 16.01 -6.06
N LYS A 70 9.97 15.13 -5.90
CA LYS A 70 8.69 15.21 -6.64
C LYS A 70 7.48 15.52 -5.77
N SER A 71 7.45 15.04 -4.53
CA SER A 71 6.31 15.23 -3.63
C SER A 71 6.20 16.67 -3.14
N GLY A 72 4.98 17.16 -3.07
CA GLY A 72 4.64 18.42 -2.42
C GLY A 72 4.42 18.28 -0.91
N ILE A 73 3.88 19.34 -0.32
CA ILE A 73 3.45 19.32 1.08
C ILE A 73 2.27 18.37 1.25
N ASN A 74 1.30 18.49 0.35
CA ASN A 74 0.06 17.74 0.34
C ASN A 74 0.09 16.66 -0.76
N PHE A 75 -0.95 15.83 -0.81
CA PHE A 75 -1.11 14.90 -1.92
C PHE A 75 -1.43 15.70 -3.17
N GLU A 76 -0.66 15.47 -4.24
CA GLU A 76 -0.74 16.28 -5.44
C GLU A 76 -0.77 15.39 -6.70
N PRO A 77 -1.57 15.75 -7.71
CA PRO A 77 -1.56 15.07 -8.99
C PRO A 77 -0.23 15.34 -9.70
N VAL A 78 0.43 14.28 -10.18
CA VAL A 78 1.68 14.35 -10.94
C VAL A 78 1.56 13.53 -12.21
N VAL A 79 2.08 14.05 -13.32
CA VAL A 79 2.10 13.31 -14.59
C VAL A 79 3.41 12.52 -14.66
N VAL A 80 3.31 11.19 -14.73
CA VAL A 80 4.43 10.28 -14.88
C VAL A 80 4.15 9.38 -16.07
N ASP A 81 5.04 9.39 -17.06
CA ASP A 81 4.92 8.60 -18.31
C ASP A 81 3.58 8.83 -19.05
N GLY A 82 3.09 10.07 -19.05
CA GLY A 82 1.83 10.45 -19.70
C GLY A 82 0.56 10.07 -18.93
N VAL A 83 0.69 9.48 -17.73
CA VAL A 83 -0.44 9.10 -16.86
C VAL A 83 -0.44 9.97 -15.60
N THR A 84 -1.59 10.55 -15.27
CA THR A 84 -1.77 11.30 -14.02
C THR A 84 -1.86 10.33 -12.85
N LYS A 85 -0.90 10.42 -11.93
CA LYS A 85 -0.81 9.67 -10.67
C LYS A 85 -0.91 10.64 -9.50
N ILE A 86 -1.02 10.14 -8.27
CA ILE A 86 -0.98 10.98 -7.06
C ILE A 86 0.37 10.79 -6.38
N ALA A 87 1.12 11.87 -6.17
CA ALA A 87 2.30 11.84 -5.32
C ALA A 87 1.88 11.91 -3.84
N PHE A 88 2.47 11.05 -3.00
CA PHE A 88 2.24 11.12 -1.56
C PHE A 88 2.73 12.45 -1.00
N GLY A 89 1.91 13.12 -0.19
CA GLY A 89 2.30 14.38 0.46
C GLY A 89 3.28 14.13 1.59
N LEU A 90 4.43 14.83 1.59
CA LEU A 90 5.48 14.63 2.60
C LEU A 90 4.99 14.93 4.03
N SER A 91 3.98 15.80 4.19
CA SER A 91 3.37 16.10 5.50
C SER A 91 2.47 14.99 6.05
N GLY A 92 2.11 13.99 5.24
CA GLY A 92 1.36 12.80 5.69
C GLY A 92 2.26 11.76 6.38
N ILE A 93 3.58 11.91 6.29
CA ILE A 93 4.55 10.98 6.88
C ILE A 93 4.58 11.20 8.40
N ARG A 94 4.47 10.12 9.16
CA ARG A 94 4.54 10.14 10.61
C ARG A 94 5.84 10.79 11.09
N ASN A 95 5.76 11.62 12.12
CA ASN A 95 6.89 12.40 12.68
C ASN A 95 7.47 13.48 11.76
N VAL A 96 6.90 13.73 10.58
CA VAL A 96 7.33 14.81 9.68
C VAL A 96 6.32 15.95 9.75
N GLY A 97 6.73 17.09 10.29
CA GLY A 97 5.85 18.25 10.46
C GLY A 97 5.68 19.06 9.18
N GLU A 98 4.48 19.61 8.95
CA GLU A 98 4.18 20.42 7.76
C GLU A 98 5.12 21.63 7.58
N ALA A 99 5.50 22.29 8.67
CA ALA A 99 6.46 23.40 8.63
C ALA A 99 7.86 22.94 8.14
N LEU A 100 8.30 21.75 8.55
CA LEU A 100 9.58 21.18 8.12
C LEU A 100 9.54 20.85 6.62
N VAL A 101 8.44 20.27 6.15
CA VAL A 101 8.24 19.99 4.73
C VAL A 101 8.19 21.27 3.91
N GLY A 102 7.55 22.32 4.41
CA GLY A 102 7.53 23.63 3.78
C GLY A 102 8.93 24.16 3.49
N LEU A 103 9.85 24.03 4.47
CA LEU A 103 11.27 24.41 4.29
C LEU A 103 11.97 23.58 3.21
N VAL A 104 11.74 22.26 3.18
CA VAL A 104 12.31 21.37 2.16
C VAL A 104 11.83 21.76 0.76
N VAL A 105 10.52 21.91 0.59
CA VAL A 105 9.90 22.23 -0.71
C VAL A 105 10.33 23.62 -1.18
N GLN A 106 10.33 24.60 -0.27
CA GLN A 106 10.82 25.95 -0.60
C GLN A 106 12.28 25.90 -1.06
N HIS A 107 13.15 25.27 -0.28
CA HIS A 107 14.57 25.18 -0.61
C HIS A 107 14.79 24.48 -1.97
N ARG A 108 14.08 23.37 -2.23
CA ARG A 108 14.11 22.66 -3.51
C ARG A 108 13.65 23.54 -4.67
N ASN A 109 12.59 24.33 -4.49
CA ASN A 109 12.07 25.19 -5.55
C ASN A 109 13.04 26.36 -5.87
N GLU A 110 13.76 26.85 -4.87
CA GLU A 110 14.73 27.95 -5.04
C GLU A 110 16.07 27.47 -5.63
N HIS A 111 16.53 26.27 -5.27
CA HIS A 111 17.88 25.81 -5.59
C HIS A 111 17.92 24.60 -6.53
N GLY A 112 16.76 24.06 -6.95
CA GLY A 112 16.66 22.85 -7.77
C GLY A 112 16.62 21.55 -6.95
N PRO A 113 16.46 20.39 -7.63
CA PRO A 113 16.36 19.08 -6.97
C PRO A 113 17.64 18.70 -6.21
N PHE A 114 17.49 17.75 -5.28
CA PHE A 114 18.59 17.13 -4.55
C PHE A 114 19.18 15.98 -5.36
N GLU A 115 20.51 15.94 -5.46
CA GLU A 115 21.21 14.91 -6.26
C GLU A 115 21.51 13.64 -5.47
N SER A 116 21.75 13.77 -4.16
CA SER A 116 22.07 12.68 -3.26
C SER A 116 21.63 12.98 -1.83
N PHE A 117 21.69 11.99 -0.95
CA PHE A 117 21.40 12.22 0.48
C PHE A 117 22.39 13.21 1.12
N TYR A 118 23.65 13.22 0.67
CA TYR A 118 24.64 14.19 1.14
C TYR A 118 24.32 15.60 0.66
N ASP A 119 23.92 15.76 -0.60
CA ASP A 119 23.50 17.04 -1.16
C ASP A 119 22.27 17.60 -0.41
N PHE A 120 21.30 16.73 -0.11
CA PHE A 120 20.19 17.06 0.78
C PHE A 120 20.69 17.53 2.14
N ALA A 121 21.54 16.76 2.82
CA ALA A 121 22.04 17.09 4.14
C ALA A 121 22.85 18.41 4.15
N GLU A 122 23.65 18.66 3.11
CA GLU A 122 24.52 19.83 2.98
C GLU A 122 23.75 21.11 2.62
N ARG A 123 22.62 21.02 1.93
CA ARG A 123 21.86 22.19 1.45
C ARG A 123 20.67 22.59 2.32
N VAL A 124 19.93 21.65 2.89
CA VAL A 124 18.67 22.00 3.58
C VAL A 124 18.88 22.82 4.86
N PRO A 125 17.90 23.66 5.27
CA PRO A 125 17.96 24.37 6.54
C PRO A 125 18.18 23.44 7.74
N GLU A 126 18.90 23.89 8.78
CA GLU A 126 19.25 23.04 9.93
C GLU A 126 18.02 22.46 10.64
N GLN A 127 16.88 23.16 10.62
CA GLN A 127 15.65 22.67 11.25
C GLN A 127 15.12 21.39 10.59
N VAL A 128 15.49 21.14 9.33
CA VAL A 128 15.10 19.94 8.57
C VAL A 128 15.90 18.71 9.00
N LEU A 129 17.13 18.89 9.48
CA LEU A 129 18.06 17.82 9.86
C LEU A 129 17.75 17.19 11.24
N ASN A 130 16.48 17.24 11.65
CA ASN A 130 16.02 16.51 12.82
C ASN A 130 16.12 15.00 12.56
N LYS A 131 16.97 14.30 13.33
CA LYS A 131 17.21 12.85 13.19
C LYS A 131 15.92 12.03 13.11
N ARG A 132 14.90 12.32 13.93
CA ARG A 132 13.62 11.60 13.92
C ARG A 132 12.82 11.83 12.63
N ALA A 133 12.84 13.05 12.11
CA ALA A 133 12.14 13.39 10.86
C ALA A 133 12.84 12.75 9.66
N VAL A 134 14.18 12.83 9.61
CA VAL A 134 14.98 12.23 8.54
C VAL A 134 14.86 10.70 8.55
N GLU A 135 14.91 10.06 9.72
CA GLU A 135 14.67 8.62 9.85
C GLU A 135 13.30 8.22 9.28
N SER A 136 12.26 9.00 9.57
CA SER A 136 10.91 8.76 9.08
C SER A 136 10.81 8.95 7.56
N LEU A 137 11.49 9.96 6.99
CA LEU A 137 11.59 10.17 5.54
C LEU A 137 12.30 9.01 4.84
N ILE A 138 13.39 8.48 5.42
CA ILE A 138 14.10 7.32 4.87
C ILE A 138 13.21 6.08 4.90
N LYS A 139 12.60 5.77 6.05
CA LYS A 139 11.69 4.62 6.21
C LYS A 139 10.48 4.70 5.27
N ALA A 140 9.94 5.90 5.05
CA ALA A 140 8.84 6.17 4.14
C ALA A 140 9.21 6.04 2.65
N GLY A 141 10.50 6.05 2.29
CA GLY A 141 10.97 5.95 0.90
C GLY A 141 11.19 7.27 0.18
N ALA A 142 11.20 8.39 0.91
CA ALA A 142 11.36 9.72 0.30
C ALA A 142 12.68 9.89 -0.47
N PHE A 143 13.69 9.06 -0.19
CA PHE A 143 15.02 9.13 -0.81
C PHE A 143 15.30 8.01 -1.81
N ASP A 144 14.32 7.15 -2.14
CA ASP A 144 14.54 5.97 -2.98
C ASP A 144 15.06 6.34 -4.39
N ASN A 145 14.57 7.46 -4.94
CA ASN A 145 14.99 7.97 -6.26
C ASN A 145 16.40 8.60 -6.26
N LEU A 146 17.06 8.74 -5.10
CA LEU A 146 18.46 9.17 -5.00
C LEU A 146 19.45 8.01 -5.14
N GLY A 147 18.96 6.78 -5.37
CA GLY A 147 19.82 5.62 -5.64
C GLY A 147 20.50 5.03 -4.39
N HIS A 148 20.02 5.37 -3.19
CA HIS A 148 20.55 4.84 -1.95
C HIS A 148 19.60 3.82 -1.33
N PRO A 149 20.07 2.65 -0.90
CA PRO A 149 19.21 1.67 -0.26
C PRO A 149 18.79 2.14 1.15
N ARG A 150 17.49 1.99 1.47
CA ARG A 150 16.93 2.50 2.74
C ARG A 150 17.67 1.97 3.98
N LYS A 151 18.02 0.68 4.01
CA LYS A 151 18.73 0.06 5.14
C LYS A 151 20.17 0.55 5.25
N GLY A 152 20.85 0.71 4.11
CA GLY A 152 22.15 1.37 4.05
C GLY A 152 22.10 2.79 4.61
N LEU A 153 21.13 3.60 4.17
CA LEU A 153 20.93 4.96 4.67
C LEU A 153 20.66 4.98 6.18
N LEU A 154 19.78 4.12 6.68
CA LEU A 154 19.47 4.05 8.10
C LEU A 154 20.67 3.68 8.98
N ALA A 155 21.67 3.00 8.42
CA ALA A 155 22.90 2.67 9.15
C ALA A 155 23.84 3.88 9.33
N VAL A 156 23.74 4.90 8.46
CA VAL A 156 24.74 6.00 8.40
C VAL A 156 24.15 7.40 8.46
N PHE A 157 22.83 7.58 8.37
CA PHE A 157 22.22 8.92 8.28
C PHE A 157 22.55 9.80 9.49
N GLU A 158 22.61 9.22 10.70
CA GLU A 158 22.92 9.97 11.92
C GLU A 158 24.32 10.58 11.88
N SER A 159 25.32 9.78 11.52
CA SER A 159 26.71 10.24 11.44
C SER A 159 26.91 11.22 10.29
N VAL A 160 26.20 11.04 9.17
CA VAL A 160 26.19 12.02 8.06
C VAL A 160 25.61 13.36 8.54
N ILE A 161 24.49 13.36 9.27
CA ILE A 161 23.91 14.60 9.83
C ILE A 161 24.87 15.25 10.82
N ASP A 162 25.44 14.47 11.74
CA ASP A 162 26.33 15.00 12.78
C ASP A 162 27.60 15.64 12.16
N THR A 163 28.18 14.98 11.15
CA THR A 163 29.35 15.49 10.41
C THR A 163 29.01 16.78 9.66
N THR A 164 27.87 16.82 8.97
CA THR A 164 27.41 18.02 8.26
C THR A 164 27.16 19.19 9.22
N MET A 165 26.56 18.94 10.37
CA MET A 165 26.31 19.95 11.39
C MET A 165 27.61 20.48 12.01
N ALA A 166 28.60 19.62 12.25
CA ALA A 166 29.92 20.05 12.69
C ALA A 166 30.59 20.96 11.66
N ARG A 167 30.60 20.57 10.37
CA ARG A 167 31.19 21.36 9.28
C ARG A 167 30.51 22.72 9.09
N ARG A 168 29.18 22.79 9.21
CA ARG A 168 28.46 24.08 9.16
C ARG A 168 28.84 25.01 10.30
N ARG A 169 28.93 24.49 11.53
CA ARG A 169 29.37 25.27 12.70
C ARG A 169 30.80 25.79 12.57
N GLU A 170 31.72 24.99 12.04
CA GLU A 170 33.10 25.42 11.77
C GLU A 170 33.15 26.55 10.74
N ARG A 171 32.36 26.43 9.66
CA ARG A 171 32.23 27.46 8.63
C ARG A 171 31.67 28.76 9.19
N ASP A 172 30.63 28.70 10.01
CA ASP A 172 30.01 29.87 10.66
C ASP A 172 30.97 30.55 11.66
N GLN A 173 31.87 29.78 12.27
CA GLN A 173 32.93 30.29 13.15
C GLN A 173 34.11 30.91 12.37
N GLY A 174 34.04 30.98 11.04
CA GLY A 174 35.09 31.55 10.19
C GLY A 174 36.34 30.67 10.07
N VAL A 175 36.28 29.42 10.53
CA VAL A 175 37.32 28.43 10.29
C VAL A 175 37.13 27.92 8.87
N MET A 176 37.69 28.64 7.90
CA MET A 176 37.86 28.14 6.54
C MET A 176 38.89 27.01 6.61
N SER A 177 38.43 25.77 6.65
CA SER A 177 39.32 24.62 6.43
C SER A 177 40.01 24.85 5.09
N LEU A 178 41.35 24.96 5.12
CA LEU A 178 42.22 25.20 3.96
C LEU A 178 42.10 24.10 2.88
N PHE A 179 41.34 23.03 3.17
CA PHE A 179 41.09 21.88 2.30
C PHE A 179 39.69 21.89 1.64
N GLY A 180 38.83 22.87 1.95
CA GLY A 180 37.47 22.92 1.40
C GLY A 180 37.34 23.36 -0.06
N ASP A 181 38.41 23.92 -0.65
CA ASP A 181 38.41 24.49 -2.01
C ASP A 181 39.28 23.70 -3.02
N LEU A 182 39.84 22.55 -2.61
CA LEU A 182 40.49 21.64 -3.54
C LEU A 182 39.40 20.82 -4.24
N GLY A 183 38.92 21.38 -5.35
CA GLY A 183 37.93 20.78 -6.23
C GLY A 183 38.22 19.33 -6.61
N GLU A 184 37.14 18.63 -6.97
CA GLU A 184 36.94 17.20 -7.28
C GLU A 184 37.86 16.58 -8.37
N THR A 185 39.16 16.89 -8.37
CA THR A 185 40.09 16.48 -9.44
C THR A 185 41.34 15.74 -8.95
N ALA A 186 41.33 15.21 -7.73
CA ALA A 186 42.33 14.24 -7.29
C ALA A 186 41.64 13.07 -6.59
N GLU A 187 42.17 11.87 -6.74
CA GLU A 187 41.83 10.65 -5.97
C GLU A 187 42.15 10.84 -4.46
N GLY A 188 41.54 11.84 -3.85
CA GLY A 188 41.63 12.19 -2.44
C GLY A 188 40.53 11.46 -1.68
N PHE A 189 40.87 10.97 -0.49
CA PHE A 189 39.95 10.36 0.46
C PHE A 189 38.65 11.17 0.56
N SER A 190 37.57 10.63 0.02
CA SER A 190 36.24 11.16 0.29
C SER A 190 35.98 10.96 1.78
N GLU A 191 35.92 12.05 2.55
CA GLU A 191 35.45 12.05 3.95
C GLU A 191 33.98 11.60 4.07
N ARG A 192 33.26 11.48 2.94
CA ARG A 192 31.88 11.02 2.94
C ARG A 192 31.85 9.54 3.30
N GLN A 193 31.31 9.25 4.47
CA GLN A 193 31.04 7.90 4.92
C GLN A 193 30.19 7.16 3.88
N VAL A 194 30.71 6.05 3.37
CA VAL A 194 30.04 5.24 2.34
C VAL A 194 28.71 4.68 2.89
N ILE A 195 27.62 4.88 2.15
CA ILE A 195 26.34 4.24 2.41
C ILE A 195 26.47 2.75 2.02
N PRO A 196 26.35 1.79 2.95
CA PRO A 196 26.45 0.38 2.64
C PRO A 196 25.34 -0.07 1.70
N ASP A 197 25.63 -0.98 0.76
CA ASP A 197 24.61 -1.63 -0.07
C ASP A 197 23.88 -2.73 0.71
N LEU A 198 23.14 -2.32 1.75
CA LEU A 198 22.31 -3.19 2.56
C LEU A 198 20.85 -2.93 2.17
N GLN A 199 20.15 -3.99 1.76
CA GLN A 199 18.74 -3.94 1.42
C GLN A 199 17.89 -4.54 2.55
N PHE A 200 16.68 -4.00 2.72
CA PHE A 200 15.66 -4.68 3.53
C PHE A 200 15.14 -5.90 2.80
N ASP A 201 14.67 -6.90 3.54
CA ASP A 201 13.75 -7.85 2.93
C ASP A 201 12.42 -7.14 2.63
N LYS A 202 11.63 -7.70 1.70
CA LYS A 202 10.38 -7.07 1.25
C LYS A 202 9.37 -6.89 2.39
N ALA A 203 9.34 -7.81 3.36
CA ALA A 203 8.38 -7.76 4.46
C ALA A 203 8.73 -6.64 5.46
N GLU A 204 10.01 -6.50 5.79
CA GLU A 204 10.57 -5.46 6.64
C GLU A 204 10.40 -4.08 6.00
N GLN A 205 10.61 -3.96 4.69
CA GLN A 205 10.37 -2.70 3.96
C GLN A 205 8.89 -2.28 4.01
N LEU A 206 7.96 -3.20 3.75
CA LEU A 206 6.52 -2.92 3.82
C LEU A 206 6.07 -2.58 5.24
N LYS A 207 6.69 -3.19 6.25
CA LYS A 207 6.45 -2.86 7.65
C LYS A 207 6.84 -1.42 7.98
N PHE A 208 8.03 -0.98 7.55
CA PHE A 208 8.44 0.42 7.73
C PHE A 208 7.58 1.41 6.98
N GLU A 209 7.17 1.04 5.76
CA GLU A 209 6.26 1.85 4.96
C GLU A 209 4.93 2.04 5.68
N LYS A 210 4.33 0.95 6.18
CA LYS A 210 3.10 1.03 6.96
C LYS A 210 3.28 1.81 8.26
N GLU A 211 4.41 1.64 8.94
CA GLU A 211 4.68 2.36 10.19
C GLU A 211 4.75 3.88 9.97
N MET A 212 5.33 4.33 8.85
CA MET A 212 5.55 5.74 8.55
C MET A 212 4.42 6.39 7.76
N LEU A 213 3.81 5.68 6.81
CA LEU A 213 2.73 6.18 5.96
C LEU A 213 1.34 5.85 6.55
N GLY A 214 1.29 4.95 7.52
CA GLY A 214 0.07 4.44 8.15
C GLY A 214 -0.68 3.40 7.33
N LEU A 215 -0.13 3.03 6.17
CA LEU A 215 -0.79 2.21 5.15
C LEU A 215 0.24 1.65 4.17
N TYR A 216 -0.11 0.59 3.46
CA TYR A 216 0.71 0.07 2.36
C TYR A 216 0.40 0.90 1.10
N VAL A 217 1.34 1.72 0.60
CA VAL A 217 1.23 2.49 -0.66
C VAL A 217 1.69 1.62 -1.82
N SER A 218 2.91 1.11 -1.72
CA SER A 218 3.67 0.46 -2.80
C SER A 218 3.09 -0.89 -3.19
N ASP A 219 2.83 -1.73 -2.20
CA ASP A 219 2.45 -3.12 -2.41
C ASP A 219 1.68 -3.63 -1.18
N HIS A 220 0.46 -4.14 -1.36
CA HIS A 220 -0.30 -4.69 -0.23
C HIS A 220 0.13 -6.15 -0.01
N PRO A 221 0.25 -6.67 1.23
CA PRO A 221 0.71 -8.04 1.41
C PRO A 221 -0.28 -9.11 0.90
N LEU A 222 -1.51 -8.69 0.55
CA LEU A 222 -2.54 -9.48 -0.15
C LEU A 222 -2.50 -9.35 -1.69
N MET A 223 -1.65 -8.49 -2.25
CA MET A 223 -1.50 -8.38 -3.70
C MET A 223 -0.91 -9.67 -4.28
N GLY A 224 -1.52 -10.17 -5.36
CA GLY A 224 -1.15 -11.42 -6.02
C GLY A 224 -1.79 -12.68 -5.43
N ILE A 225 -2.55 -12.56 -4.33
CA ILE A 225 -3.29 -13.69 -3.73
C ILE A 225 -4.79 -13.38 -3.58
N GLU A 226 -5.29 -12.36 -4.27
CA GLU A 226 -6.67 -11.88 -4.15
C GLU A 226 -7.68 -12.97 -4.52
N GLY A 227 -7.43 -13.67 -5.63
CA GLY A 227 -8.29 -14.76 -6.09
C GLY A 227 -8.35 -15.92 -5.10
N ALA A 228 -7.19 -16.29 -4.54
CA ALA A 228 -7.09 -17.36 -3.56
C ALA A 228 -7.79 -16.99 -2.24
N LEU A 229 -7.64 -15.73 -1.79
CA LEU A 229 -8.35 -15.21 -0.62
C LEU A 229 -9.87 -15.15 -0.88
N ARG A 230 -10.29 -14.65 -2.04
CA ARG A 230 -11.71 -14.51 -2.42
C ARG A 230 -12.47 -15.84 -2.41
N ARG A 231 -11.80 -16.97 -2.68
CA ARG A 231 -12.42 -18.31 -2.60
C ARG A 231 -12.56 -18.85 -1.18
N ARG A 232 -11.96 -18.17 -0.19
CA ARG A 232 -11.96 -18.57 1.23
C ARG A 232 -12.81 -17.64 2.11
N VAL A 233 -13.48 -16.66 1.51
CA VAL A 233 -14.30 -15.63 2.17
C VAL A 233 -15.63 -15.50 1.43
N ASP A 234 -16.66 -15.05 2.14
CA ASP A 234 -18.00 -14.85 1.57
C ASP A 234 -18.12 -13.49 0.88
N CYS A 235 -17.49 -12.46 1.45
CA CYS A 235 -17.54 -11.08 0.97
C CYS A 235 -16.31 -10.27 1.43
N SER A 236 -16.15 -9.05 0.91
CA SER A 236 -15.15 -8.11 1.42
C SER A 236 -15.59 -7.51 2.76
N ILE A 237 -14.65 -6.86 3.46
CA ILE A 237 -14.95 -6.21 4.73
C ILE A 237 -16.01 -5.10 4.57
N PRO A 238 -15.95 -4.20 3.56
CA PRO A 238 -17.02 -3.22 3.34
C PRO A 238 -18.40 -3.85 3.09
N ASP A 239 -18.48 -4.91 2.29
CA ASP A 239 -19.74 -5.61 2.02
C ASP A 239 -20.30 -6.28 3.29
N ALA A 240 -19.41 -6.83 4.14
CA ALA A 240 -19.80 -7.33 5.45
C ALA A 240 -20.35 -6.19 6.34
N LEU A 241 -19.73 -5.01 6.31
CA LEU A 241 -20.21 -3.83 7.05
C LEU A 241 -21.57 -3.30 6.57
N GLU A 242 -22.04 -3.66 5.38
CA GLU A 242 -23.40 -3.35 4.90
C GLU A 242 -24.43 -4.42 5.30
N SER A 243 -23.99 -5.58 5.76
CA SER A 243 -24.86 -6.69 6.14
C SER A 243 -25.64 -6.43 7.45
N ALA A 244 -26.75 -7.16 7.62
CA ALA A 244 -27.63 -7.04 8.78
C ALA A 244 -26.90 -7.36 10.10
N ASP A 245 -27.32 -6.71 11.20
CA ASP A 245 -26.80 -7.02 12.53
C ASP A 245 -26.98 -8.50 12.86
N GLY A 246 -25.93 -9.11 13.41
CA GLY A 246 -25.90 -10.53 13.72
C GLY A 246 -25.81 -11.49 12.53
N ALA A 247 -25.58 -11.00 11.32
CA ALA A 247 -25.26 -11.86 10.19
C ALA A 247 -23.96 -12.64 10.46
N PHE A 248 -23.95 -13.90 10.01
CA PHE A 248 -22.76 -14.75 10.05
C PHE A 248 -22.11 -14.71 8.67
N VAL A 249 -20.85 -14.28 8.63
CA VAL A 249 -20.07 -14.18 7.40
C VAL A 249 -18.65 -14.65 7.65
N VAL A 250 -17.98 -15.05 6.58
CA VAL A 250 -16.54 -15.32 6.55
C VAL A 250 -15.85 -14.18 5.84
N ILE A 251 -14.97 -13.48 6.56
CA ILE A 251 -14.13 -12.39 6.03
C ILE A 251 -12.67 -12.78 6.15
N GLY A 252 -11.80 -12.23 5.31
CA GLY A 252 -10.39 -12.59 5.32
C GLY A 252 -9.50 -11.42 5.00
N GLY A 253 -8.31 -11.44 5.58
CA GLY A 253 -7.41 -10.31 5.56
C GLY A 253 -6.17 -10.57 6.41
N ILE A 254 -5.42 -9.52 6.66
CA ILE A 254 -4.21 -9.53 7.47
C ILE A 254 -4.55 -9.07 8.88
N ILE A 255 -4.01 -9.77 9.87
CA ILE A 255 -4.13 -9.37 11.27
C ILE A 255 -3.19 -8.19 11.56
N ASN A 256 -3.75 -7.13 12.13
CA ASN A 256 -3.02 -5.98 12.63
C ASN A 256 -3.40 -5.67 14.08
N ASN A 257 -2.51 -4.95 14.78
CA ASN A 257 -2.78 -4.39 16.11
C ASN A 257 -3.30 -5.43 17.12
N LEU A 258 -2.79 -6.67 17.08
CA LEU A 258 -3.20 -7.74 17.98
C LEU A 258 -2.93 -7.37 19.45
N LYS A 259 -3.99 -7.12 20.20
CA LYS A 259 -3.96 -6.79 21.62
C LYS A 259 -4.58 -7.93 22.42
N ARG A 260 -3.77 -8.56 23.27
CA ARG A 260 -4.24 -9.52 24.28
C ARG A 260 -4.68 -8.74 25.52
N ARG A 261 -5.91 -8.96 25.97
CA ARG A 261 -6.54 -8.28 27.10
C ARG A 261 -7.18 -9.30 28.03
N TYR A 262 -7.51 -8.89 29.24
CA TYR A 262 -8.30 -9.70 30.16
C TYR A 262 -9.71 -9.14 30.27
N THR A 263 -10.70 -10.03 30.26
CA THR A 263 -12.08 -9.68 30.56
C THR A 263 -12.21 -9.27 32.02
N ARG A 264 -13.33 -8.64 32.39
CA ARG A 264 -13.64 -8.33 33.81
C ARG A 264 -13.63 -9.56 34.73
N LYS A 265 -13.79 -10.77 34.16
CA LYS A 265 -13.76 -12.04 34.90
C LYS A 265 -12.35 -12.62 35.07
N GLY A 266 -11.34 -12.00 34.47
CA GLY A 266 -9.95 -12.48 34.50
C GLY A 266 -9.59 -13.44 33.36
N ASP A 267 -10.53 -13.78 32.48
CA ASP A 267 -10.25 -14.64 31.33
C ASP A 267 -9.56 -13.85 30.21
N GLN A 268 -8.58 -14.44 29.54
CA GLN A 268 -7.84 -13.81 28.45
C GLN A 268 -8.68 -13.74 27.17
N MET A 269 -8.73 -12.57 26.54
CA MET A 269 -9.35 -12.30 25.25
C MET A 269 -8.35 -11.60 24.31
N ALA A 270 -8.64 -11.55 23.01
CA ALA A 270 -7.83 -10.77 22.08
C ALA A 270 -8.72 -9.89 21.19
N THR A 271 -8.19 -8.74 20.80
CA THR A 271 -8.79 -7.83 19.82
C THR A 271 -7.73 -7.51 18.78
N PHE A 272 -8.07 -7.55 17.50
CA PHE A 272 -7.18 -7.17 16.41
C PHE A 272 -7.98 -6.51 15.28
N ASP A 273 -7.31 -5.74 14.44
CA ASP A 273 -7.90 -5.17 13.24
C ASP A 273 -7.63 -6.13 12.09
N LEU A 274 -8.69 -6.62 11.43
CA LEU A 274 -8.55 -7.41 10.21
C LEU A 274 -8.62 -6.46 9.02
N GLU A 275 -7.58 -6.44 8.19
CA GLU A 275 -7.46 -5.56 7.02
C GLU A 275 -7.48 -6.38 5.73
N ASP A 276 -8.39 -6.06 4.81
CA ASP A 276 -8.39 -6.58 3.44
C ASP A 276 -7.91 -5.49 2.46
N LEU A 277 -7.99 -5.73 1.15
CA LEU A 277 -7.61 -4.71 0.16
C LEU A 277 -8.54 -3.50 0.14
N GLN A 278 -9.73 -3.62 0.72
CA GLN A 278 -10.83 -2.68 0.57
C GLN A 278 -11.17 -1.90 1.85
N GLY A 279 -10.86 -2.43 3.02
CA GLY A 279 -11.20 -1.86 4.31
C GLY A 279 -10.62 -2.63 5.51
N SER A 280 -11.07 -2.23 6.70
CA SER A 280 -10.63 -2.81 7.97
C SER A 280 -11.79 -2.91 8.97
N ILE A 281 -11.76 -3.93 9.83
CA ILE A 281 -12.77 -4.16 10.87
C ILE A 281 -12.12 -4.71 12.15
N GLU A 282 -12.57 -4.22 13.31
CA GLU A 282 -12.10 -4.72 14.60
C GLU A 282 -12.74 -6.09 14.89
N VAL A 283 -11.89 -7.10 15.04
CA VAL A 283 -12.27 -8.48 15.38
C VAL A 283 -11.99 -8.74 16.86
N THR A 284 -13.01 -9.19 17.57
CA THR A 284 -12.92 -9.64 18.96
C THR A 284 -12.92 -11.16 19.04
N VAL A 285 -11.89 -11.72 19.66
CA VAL A 285 -11.74 -13.15 19.96
C VAL A 285 -11.99 -13.37 21.45
N PHE A 286 -13.13 -13.97 21.78
CA PHE A 286 -13.49 -14.29 23.16
C PHE A 286 -12.68 -15.47 23.71
N PRO A 287 -12.58 -15.62 25.05
CA PRO A 287 -11.69 -16.61 25.68
C PRO A 287 -11.81 -18.04 25.13
N LYS A 288 -13.04 -18.53 24.94
CA LYS A 288 -13.29 -19.88 24.39
C LYS A 288 -12.71 -20.08 22.98
N THR A 289 -12.73 -19.04 22.16
CA THR A 289 -12.17 -19.06 20.80
C THR A 289 -10.65 -18.86 20.87
N LEU A 290 -10.18 -18.02 21.79
CA LEU A 290 -8.76 -17.74 21.98
C LEU A 290 -7.99 -18.96 22.50
N GLU A 291 -8.57 -19.77 23.37
CA GLU A 291 -7.95 -21.03 23.82
C GLU A 291 -7.68 -21.99 22.66
N LYS A 292 -8.56 -22.00 21.64
CA LYS A 292 -8.43 -22.88 20.48
C LYS A 292 -7.43 -22.35 19.46
N PHE A 293 -7.50 -21.06 19.13
CA PHE A 293 -6.78 -20.49 17.98
C PHE A 293 -5.70 -19.48 18.37
N GLY A 294 -5.58 -19.11 19.65
CA GLY A 294 -4.72 -18.02 20.11
C GLY A 294 -3.22 -18.24 19.94
N HIS A 295 -2.78 -19.49 19.72
CA HIS A 295 -1.39 -19.79 19.33
C HIS A 295 -1.08 -19.43 17.87
N GLN A 296 -2.12 -19.35 17.04
CA GLN A 296 -2.00 -19.03 15.61
C GLN A 296 -2.09 -17.52 15.36
N LEU A 297 -2.62 -16.74 16.31
CA LEU A 297 -2.78 -15.29 16.16
C LEU A 297 -1.45 -14.56 16.39
N VAL A 298 -0.92 -14.01 15.30
CA VAL A 298 0.27 -13.16 15.24
C VAL A 298 -0.05 -11.99 14.30
N ASP A 299 0.55 -10.82 14.52
CA ASP A 299 0.44 -9.72 13.57
C ASP A 299 1.08 -10.09 12.21
N ASP A 300 0.63 -9.45 11.14
CA ASP A 300 1.11 -9.60 9.76
C ASP A 300 0.85 -10.98 9.10
N ILE A 301 0.02 -11.85 9.71
CA ILE A 301 -0.40 -13.11 9.08
C ILE A 301 -1.76 -12.96 8.38
N ILE A 302 -1.95 -13.73 7.32
CA ILE A 302 -3.20 -13.76 6.55
C ILE A 302 -4.13 -14.83 7.13
N VAL A 303 -5.36 -14.44 7.44
CA VAL A 303 -6.37 -15.32 8.02
C VAL A 303 -7.71 -15.18 7.32
N SER A 304 -8.51 -16.25 7.39
CA SER A 304 -9.96 -16.21 7.20
C SER A 304 -10.63 -16.38 8.56
N VAL A 305 -11.57 -15.48 8.87
CA VAL A 305 -12.28 -15.41 10.13
C VAL A 305 -13.77 -15.62 9.87
N LYS A 306 -14.31 -16.69 10.44
CA LYS A 306 -15.76 -16.89 10.49
C LYS A 306 -16.29 -16.27 11.77
N GLY A 307 -17.30 -15.43 11.64
CA GLY A 307 -17.81 -14.72 12.79
C GLY A 307 -19.17 -14.09 12.58
N ARG A 308 -19.58 -13.32 13.59
CA ARG A 308 -20.85 -12.62 13.62
C ARG A 308 -20.61 -11.12 13.76
N LEU A 309 -21.32 -10.33 12.96
CA LEU A 309 -21.33 -8.87 13.11
C LEU A 309 -22.07 -8.47 14.39
N ASP A 310 -21.48 -7.55 15.14
CA ASP A 310 -22.03 -6.99 16.37
C ASP A 310 -22.09 -5.47 16.29
N ARG A 311 -23.31 -4.93 16.14
CA ARG A 311 -23.58 -3.49 16.07
C ARG A 311 -24.06 -2.91 17.39
N ARG A 312 -23.44 -3.31 18.51
CA ARG A 312 -23.88 -2.88 19.85
C ARG A 312 -23.63 -1.41 20.16
N ASP A 313 -22.64 -0.79 19.51
CA ASP A 313 -22.35 0.64 19.62
C ASP A 313 -22.67 1.34 18.30
N ASP A 314 -23.46 2.40 18.36
CA ASP A 314 -23.90 3.20 17.19
C ASP A 314 -22.72 3.87 16.44
N SER A 315 -21.51 3.80 17.02
CA SER A 315 -20.29 4.40 16.48
C SER A 315 -19.29 3.42 15.85
N ARG A 316 -19.35 2.11 16.17
CA ARG A 316 -18.40 1.11 15.66
C ARG A 316 -19.05 -0.26 15.53
N VAL A 317 -18.93 -0.86 14.33
CA VAL A 317 -19.33 -2.24 14.08
C VAL A 317 -18.16 -3.16 14.44
N GLY A 318 -18.37 -4.04 15.42
CA GLY A 318 -17.40 -5.07 15.79
C GLY A 318 -17.68 -6.40 15.10
N PHE A 319 -16.67 -7.25 15.01
CA PHE A 319 -16.81 -8.62 14.49
C PHE A 319 -16.41 -9.65 15.55
N MET A 320 -17.31 -10.58 15.88
CA MET A 320 -17.03 -11.63 16.86
C MET A 320 -16.50 -12.88 16.17
N ALA A 321 -15.23 -13.20 16.38
CA ALA A 321 -14.62 -14.40 15.85
C ALA A 321 -15.18 -15.65 16.52
N MET A 322 -15.67 -16.57 15.71
CA MET A 322 -16.09 -17.91 16.13
C MET A 322 -15.06 -18.97 15.71
N ASP A 323 -14.47 -18.78 14.53
CA ASP A 323 -13.44 -19.66 13.96
C ASP A 323 -12.40 -18.81 13.24
N VAL A 324 -11.13 -19.23 13.31
CA VAL A 324 -10.01 -18.56 12.65
C VAL A 324 -9.18 -19.61 11.94
N THR A 325 -8.99 -19.43 10.64
CA THR A 325 -8.14 -20.28 9.81
C THR A 325 -6.96 -19.45 9.30
N VAL A 326 -5.74 -19.82 9.69
CA VAL A 326 -4.53 -19.23 9.08
C VAL A 326 -4.39 -19.75 7.67
N LEU A 327 -4.19 -18.83 6.72
CA LEU A 327 -4.00 -19.16 5.32
C LEU A 327 -2.50 -19.12 5.01
N GLU A 328 -1.80 -20.16 5.43
CA GLU A 328 -0.38 -20.34 5.12
C GLU A 328 -0.18 -20.72 3.65
N GLY A 329 0.93 -20.31 3.06
CA GLY A 329 1.31 -20.74 1.71
C GLY A 329 0.49 -20.14 0.56
N LEU A 330 -0.42 -19.18 0.81
CA LEU A 330 -1.13 -18.47 -0.27
C LEU A 330 -0.15 -17.81 -1.27
N ARG A 331 0.99 -17.29 -0.79
CA ARG A 331 2.04 -16.72 -1.66
C ARG A 331 2.79 -17.77 -2.48
N VAL A 332 2.82 -19.02 -2.03
CA VAL A 332 3.45 -20.15 -2.72
C VAL A 332 2.50 -20.74 -3.76
N LEU A 333 1.20 -20.60 -3.53
CA LEU A 333 0.15 -20.84 -4.51
C LEU A 333 0.01 -19.60 -5.42
N GLN A 334 1.07 -19.25 -6.17
CA GLN A 334 0.84 -18.58 -7.45
C GLN A 334 0.10 -19.60 -8.30
N GLU A 335 -1.22 -19.58 -8.18
CA GLU A 335 -2.09 -20.42 -8.97
C GLU A 335 -1.72 -20.25 -10.43
N ALA A 336 -1.42 -21.37 -11.07
CA ALA A 336 -0.88 -21.37 -12.40
C ALA A 336 -1.95 -21.84 -13.37
N LEU A 337 -2.06 -21.14 -14.49
CA LEU A 337 -2.92 -21.57 -15.57
C LEU A 337 -2.23 -22.71 -16.30
N HIS A 338 -2.81 -23.91 -16.27
CA HIS A 338 -2.33 -25.03 -17.03
C HIS A 338 -3.24 -25.29 -18.24
N ILE A 339 -2.64 -25.33 -19.42
CA ILE A 339 -3.33 -25.64 -20.68
C ILE A 339 -2.74 -26.94 -21.24
N LYS A 340 -3.54 -27.99 -21.31
CA LYS A 340 -3.16 -29.26 -21.93
C LYS A 340 -3.53 -29.23 -23.41
N VAL A 341 -2.54 -29.42 -24.27
CA VAL A 341 -2.74 -29.49 -25.71
C VAL A 341 -2.11 -30.77 -26.26
N ALA A 342 -2.91 -31.54 -27.01
CA ALA A 342 -2.38 -32.68 -27.74
C ALA A 342 -1.47 -32.19 -28.86
N ALA A 343 -0.26 -32.74 -29.00
CA ALA A 343 0.70 -32.29 -30.01
C ALA A 343 0.15 -32.37 -31.45
N GLN A 344 -0.79 -33.30 -31.72
CA GLN A 344 -1.44 -33.41 -33.03
C GLN A 344 -2.50 -32.33 -33.30
N ALA A 345 -2.96 -31.62 -32.27
CA ALA A 345 -4.00 -30.59 -32.38
C ALA A 345 -3.42 -29.16 -32.44
N ILE A 346 -2.10 -29.01 -32.38
CA ILE A 346 -1.45 -27.69 -32.43
C ILE A 346 -1.42 -27.20 -33.89
N THR A 347 -2.14 -26.11 -34.15
CA THR A 347 -2.08 -25.36 -35.40
C THR A 347 -1.51 -23.96 -35.16
N GLU A 348 -0.97 -23.33 -36.21
CA GLU A 348 -0.47 -21.94 -36.14
C GLU A 348 -1.58 -20.97 -35.72
N THR A 349 -2.78 -21.14 -36.27
CA THR A 349 -3.97 -20.35 -35.90
C THR A 349 -4.32 -20.48 -34.41
N MET A 350 -4.23 -21.68 -33.85
CA MET A 350 -4.51 -21.91 -32.43
C MET A 350 -3.47 -21.23 -31.53
N ILE A 351 -2.19 -21.22 -31.95
CA ILE A 351 -1.13 -20.53 -31.23
C ILE A 351 -1.36 -19.02 -31.25
N ASP A 352 -1.74 -18.46 -32.40
CA ASP A 352 -2.02 -17.03 -32.54
C ASP A 352 -3.24 -16.61 -31.70
N ASP A 353 -4.32 -17.40 -31.73
CA ASP A 353 -5.53 -17.16 -30.92
C ASP A 353 -5.22 -17.25 -29.42
N LEU A 354 -4.43 -18.25 -29.01
CA LEU A 354 -3.99 -18.39 -27.62
C LEU A 354 -3.14 -17.18 -27.21
N LYS A 355 -2.18 -16.78 -28.05
CA LYS A 355 -1.29 -15.65 -27.79
C LYS A 355 -2.09 -14.35 -27.65
N ALA A 356 -3.03 -14.09 -28.55
CA ALA A 356 -3.92 -12.94 -28.48
C ALA A 356 -4.74 -12.95 -27.17
N THR A 357 -5.35 -14.09 -26.84
CA THR A 357 -6.15 -14.24 -25.62
C THR A 357 -5.32 -13.98 -24.36
N LEU A 358 -4.10 -14.52 -24.26
CA LEU A 358 -3.25 -14.30 -23.09
C LEU A 358 -2.80 -12.83 -23.01
N SER A 359 -2.42 -12.21 -24.14
CA SER A 359 -1.99 -10.82 -24.18
C SER A 359 -3.10 -9.79 -23.91
N GLU A 360 -4.36 -10.13 -24.17
CA GLU A 360 -5.52 -9.28 -23.85
C GLU A 360 -5.85 -9.24 -22.35
N HIS A 361 -5.41 -10.24 -21.59
CA HIS A 361 -5.73 -10.40 -20.16
C HIS A 361 -4.49 -10.47 -19.26
N PRO A 362 -3.61 -9.45 -19.28
CA PRO A 362 -2.36 -9.47 -18.50
C PRO A 362 -2.65 -9.55 -16.99
N GLY A 363 -1.81 -10.29 -16.28
CA GLY A 363 -1.89 -10.44 -14.82
C GLY A 363 -0.63 -11.05 -14.21
N SER A 364 -0.76 -11.58 -13.00
CA SER A 364 0.38 -12.03 -12.18
C SER A 364 0.51 -13.56 -12.11
N SER A 365 -0.37 -14.31 -12.79
CA SER A 365 -0.42 -15.76 -12.71
C SER A 365 0.34 -16.41 -13.87
N PRO A 366 1.31 -17.29 -13.59
CA PRO A 366 2.11 -17.93 -14.63
C PRO A 366 1.29 -18.92 -15.46
N VAL A 367 1.60 -18.99 -16.76
CA VAL A 367 0.94 -19.91 -17.69
C VAL A 367 1.88 -21.05 -18.07
N PHE A 368 1.37 -22.27 -17.98
CA PHE A 368 2.07 -23.50 -18.32
C PHE A 368 1.33 -24.26 -19.43
N LEU A 369 2.05 -24.51 -20.51
CA LEU A 369 1.58 -25.30 -21.65
C LEU A 369 2.09 -26.74 -21.51
N HIS A 370 1.19 -27.73 -21.55
CA HIS A 370 1.55 -29.14 -21.57
C HIS A 370 1.37 -29.67 -23.00
N VAL A 371 2.48 -29.87 -23.71
CA VAL A 371 2.50 -30.41 -25.08
C VAL A 371 3.08 -31.82 -25.05
N ALA A 372 2.21 -32.82 -25.12
CA ALA A 372 2.53 -34.25 -25.08
C ALA A 372 3.32 -34.74 -23.83
N GLY A 373 2.59 -35.25 -22.83
CA GLY A 373 3.14 -35.90 -21.63
C GLY A 373 3.09 -35.02 -20.37
N ASP A 374 3.88 -35.38 -19.35
CA ASP A 374 3.92 -34.72 -18.02
C ASP A 374 4.83 -33.48 -17.94
N LYS A 375 5.41 -33.03 -19.07
CA LYS A 375 6.30 -31.86 -19.08
C LYS A 375 5.51 -30.58 -19.33
N ALA A 376 5.59 -29.66 -18.38
CA ALA A 376 5.01 -28.33 -18.45
C ALA A 376 6.06 -27.32 -18.95
N LEU A 377 5.72 -26.58 -20.01
CA LEU A 377 6.49 -25.43 -20.50
C LEU A 377 5.93 -24.16 -19.89
N ARG A 378 6.73 -23.47 -19.07
CA ARG A 378 6.38 -22.14 -18.58
C ARG A 378 6.53 -21.13 -19.71
N LEU A 379 5.49 -20.37 -20.00
CA LEU A 379 5.55 -19.25 -20.94
C LEU A 379 6.32 -18.06 -20.34
N SER A 380 6.81 -17.16 -21.18
CA SER A 380 7.46 -15.93 -20.73
C SER A 380 6.51 -15.08 -19.89
N SER A 381 7.05 -14.28 -18.96
CA SER A 381 6.26 -13.44 -18.04
C SER A 381 5.39 -12.39 -18.74
N GLU A 382 5.65 -12.11 -20.02
CA GLU A 382 4.77 -11.26 -20.85
C GLU A 382 3.40 -11.91 -21.13
N PHE A 383 3.26 -13.21 -20.90
CA PHE A 383 2.01 -13.97 -21.00
C PHE A 383 1.46 -14.38 -19.63
N ASP A 384 1.93 -13.78 -18.54
CA ASP A 384 1.28 -13.95 -17.25
C ASP A 384 -0.09 -13.29 -17.29
N VAL A 385 -1.12 -13.98 -16.77
CA VAL A 385 -2.53 -13.61 -16.98
C VAL A 385 -3.30 -13.39 -15.69
N ASN A 386 -4.43 -12.69 -15.81
CA ASN A 386 -5.43 -12.62 -14.76
C ASN A 386 -6.39 -13.82 -14.88
N LEU A 387 -6.26 -14.79 -13.98
CA LEU A 387 -7.03 -16.05 -14.02
C LEU A 387 -8.55 -15.84 -14.05
N ASP A 388 -9.07 -14.89 -13.26
CA ASP A 388 -10.51 -14.66 -13.12
C ASP A 388 -11.14 -14.16 -14.42
N ARG A 389 -10.37 -13.45 -15.25
CA ARG A 389 -10.84 -12.90 -16.54
C ARG A 389 -10.65 -13.89 -17.68
N VAL A 390 -9.52 -14.58 -17.71
CA VAL A 390 -9.12 -15.39 -18.87
C VAL A 390 -9.70 -16.82 -18.85
N ILE A 391 -9.97 -17.39 -17.67
CA ILE A 391 -10.33 -18.81 -17.53
C ILE A 391 -11.63 -19.16 -18.25
N GLY A 392 -12.61 -18.25 -18.28
CA GLY A 392 -13.89 -18.48 -18.97
C GLY A 392 -13.72 -18.62 -20.48
N GLN A 393 -12.93 -17.72 -21.09
CA GLN A 393 -12.65 -17.73 -22.52
C GLN A 393 -11.80 -18.94 -22.91
N LEU A 394 -10.78 -19.27 -22.11
CA LEU A 394 -9.95 -20.45 -22.36
C LEU A 394 -10.71 -21.76 -22.17
N ARG A 395 -11.64 -21.85 -21.22
CA ARG A 395 -12.52 -23.03 -21.10
C ARG A 395 -13.51 -23.15 -22.25
N ALA A 396 -13.93 -22.05 -22.86
CA ALA A 396 -14.75 -22.10 -24.07
C ALA A 396 -13.98 -22.71 -25.25
N THR A 397 -12.68 -22.42 -25.36
CA THR A 397 -11.81 -22.92 -26.45
C THR A 397 -11.22 -24.31 -26.17
N PHE A 398 -10.78 -24.58 -24.94
CA PHE A 398 -10.02 -25.78 -24.56
C PHE A 398 -10.78 -26.73 -23.63
N GLY A 399 -11.98 -26.37 -23.18
CA GLY A 399 -12.75 -27.17 -22.22
C GLY A 399 -12.00 -27.39 -20.90
N ASP A 400 -12.12 -28.60 -20.35
CA ASP A 400 -11.47 -29.02 -19.11
C ASP A 400 -9.93 -29.14 -19.23
N ALA A 401 -9.38 -29.01 -20.44
CA ALA A 401 -7.94 -29.00 -20.65
C ALA A 401 -7.27 -27.70 -20.15
N ALA A 402 -8.05 -26.63 -19.92
CA ALA A 402 -7.62 -25.41 -19.25
C ALA A 402 -8.08 -25.42 -17.78
N TYR A 403 -7.13 -25.54 -16.86
CA TYR A 403 -7.40 -25.62 -15.42
C TYR A 403 -6.39 -24.80 -14.61
N ILE A 404 -6.78 -24.46 -13.39
CA ILE A 404 -5.98 -23.71 -12.43
C ILE A 404 -5.43 -24.72 -11.42
N ALA A 405 -4.13 -24.69 -11.14
CA ALA A 405 -3.49 -25.56 -10.15
C ALA A 405 -2.57 -24.80 -9.20
#